data_AF-A0A7X7DEB2-F1
#
_entry.id   AF-A0A7X7DEB2-F1
#
_cell.length_a   1.000
_cell.length_b   1.000
_cell.length_c   1.000
_cell.angle_alpha   90.00
_cell.angle_beta   90.00
_cell.angle_gamma   90.00
#
_symmetry.space_group_name_H-M   'P 1'
#
loop_
_entity.id
_entity.type
_entity.pdbx_description
1 polymer ?
#
loop_
_entity_poly.entity_id
_entity_poly.type
_entity_poly.pdbx_seq_one_letter_code
_entity_poly.pdbx_strand_id
1 'polypeptide(L)'
;MKQLHRRIGQGGAVVLAAWLAAAGALAGIVSPLYVGNIEPVCDQYGRPLEGSYDSDPDDRARVEVRTTVNGIVYKPSVAGASHPNNPLLTPDSVGGIGMNSGVPGLFAMVFPDRPANGTRIFARAFNAPTLADASFYADSTVCIVPASGSSVVLTFGPAMPLDAGDDDGDELINSWEKALGIDDRHTPDYDGDGISDYHEMLAGTAPDDPDSLLAFHDIRPDDALLPTSEGGEDTRPVRVAWESVPGKSYQLFYIPELVGQQEYIPVGGVLTAAEGQYLLETIVDLPAGSIAGSFRVKLLAPAE
;
A
#
# COMPACT_ATOMS: atom_id res chain seq x y z
N MET A 1 51.42 -79.78 -64.49
CA MET A 1 52.79 -79.23 -64.58
C MET A 1 52.70 -77.71 -64.71
N LYS A 2 53.60 -76.99 -64.01
CA LYS A 2 53.78 -75.52 -63.89
C LYS A 2 52.78 -74.82 -62.95
N GLN A 3 53.08 -74.75 -61.66
CA GLN A 3 53.93 -73.79 -60.93
C GLN A 3 53.28 -72.41 -60.66
N LEU A 4 52.99 -72.23 -59.36
CA LEU A 4 53.08 -71.04 -58.51
C LEU A 4 53.91 -69.88 -59.10
N HIS A 5 53.47 -68.63 -58.92
CA HIS A 5 54.25 -67.58 -58.24
C HIS A 5 53.38 -66.35 -57.91
N ARG A 6 53.55 -65.91 -56.66
CA ARG A 6 52.94 -64.77 -55.97
C ARG A 6 53.59 -63.47 -56.45
N ARG A 7 52.81 -62.42 -56.71
CA ARG A 7 53.27 -61.03 -56.59
C ARG A 7 52.23 -60.18 -55.85
N ILE A 8 52.72 -59.58 -54.78
CA ILE A 8 52.07 -58.59 -53.93
C ILE A 8 52.15 -57.24 -54.66
N GLY A 9 51.04 -56.52 -54.73
CA GLY A 9 50.96 -55.14 -55.21
C GLY A 9 49.90 -54.39 -54.40
N GLN A 10 50.36 -53.42 -53.62
CA GLN A 10 49.55 -52.51 -52.81
C GLN A 10 48.69 -51.59 -53.68
N GLY A 11 47.51 -51.17 -53.18
CA GLY A 11 46.85 -49.98 -53.71
C GLY A 11 45.36 -49.86 -53.38
N GLY A 12 45.03 -49.01 -52.41
CA GLY A 12 43.80 -48.19 -52.45
C GLY A 12 42.51 -48.79 -51.88
N ALA A 13 42.40 -48.86 -50.55
CA ALA A 13 41.09 -48.88 -49.91
C ALA A 13 40.51 -47.46 -49.92
N VAL A 14 39.47 -47.23 -50.70
CA VAL A 14 38.65 -46.01 -50.65
C VAL A 14 37.78 -46.11 -49.40
N VAL A 15 38.19 -45.46 -48.31
CA VAL A 15 37.35 -45.24 -47.14
C VAL A 15 36.41 -44.08 -47.46
N LEU A 16 35.13 -44.40 -47.68
CA LEU A 16 34.07 -43.40 -47.73
C LEU A 16 33.87 -42.87 -46.30
N ALA A 17 34.50 -41.75 -45.98
CA ALA A 17 34.27 -41.04 -44.73
C ALA A 17 32.90 -40.35 -44.80
N ALA A 18 31.87 -41.00 -44.26
CA ALA A 18 30.60 -40.36 -43.96
C ALA A 18 30.84 -39.35 -42.83
N TRP A 19 30.95 -38.08 -43.18
CA TRP A 19 30.89 -36.98 -42.21
C TRP A 19 29.46 -36.89 -41.67
N LEU A 20 29.16 -37.61 -40.59
CA LEU A 20 28.11 -37.18 -39.69
C LEU A 20 28.62 -35.90 -39.01
N ALA A 21 28.20 -34.75 -39.51
CA ALA A 21 28.22 -33.53 -38.72
C ALA A 21 27.16 -33.69 -37.62
N ALA A 22 27.55 -34.33 -36.51
CA ALA A 22 26.84 -34.15 -35.26
C ALA A 22 27.04 -32.67 -34.88
N ALA A 23 26.07 -31.83 -35.22
CA ALA A 23 25.92 -30.52 -34.62
C ALA A 23 25.67 -30.75 -33.13
N GLY A 24 26.75 -30.79 -32.35
CA GLY A 24 26.66 -30.67 -30.91
C GLY A 24 26.05 -29.31 -30.62
N ALA A 25 24.75 -29.29 -30.34
CA ALA A 25 24.17 -28.17 -29.62
C ALA A 25 24.86 -28.17 -28.25
N LEU A 26 25.92 -27.36 -28.12
CA LEU A 26 26.34 -26.90 -26.81
C LEU A 26 25.16 -26.06 -26.31
N ALA A 27 24.25 -26.70 -25.57
CA ALA A 27 23.30 -26.00 -24.75
C ALA A 27 24.14 -25.20 -23.74
N GLY A 28 24.46 -23.96 -24.09
CA GLY A 28 25.11 -23.03 -23.18
C GLY A 28 24.18 -22.91 -21.98
N ILE A 29 24.70 -23.21 -20.79
CA ILE A 29 23.97 -23.00 -19.54
C ILE A 29 23.77 -21.49 -19.43
N VAL A 30 22.57 -21.02 -19.76
CA VAL A 30 22.19 -19.63 -19.54
C VAL A 30 21.87 -19.51 -18.06
N SER A 31 22.59 -18.63 -17.36
CA SER A 31 22.34 -18.41 -15.93
C SER A 31 20.92 -17.89 -15.70
N PRO A 32 20.20 -18.39 -14.67
CA PRO A 32 18.89 -17.88 -14.28
C PRO A 32 18.92 -16.36 -14.06
N LEU A 33 17.76 -15.73 -14.25
CA LEU A 33 17.56 -14.33 -13.89
C LEU A 33 16.75 -14.25 -12.58
N TYR A 34 17.28 -13.50 -11.63
CA TYR A 34 16.60 -13.14 -10.39
C TYR A 34 15.99 -11.75 -10.56
N VAL A 35 14.68 -11.62 -10.34
CA VAL A 35 13.97 -10.33 -10.42
C VAL A 35 13.36 -10.06 -9.07
N GLY A 36 13.70 -8.92 -8.47
CA GLY A 36 13.25 -8.59 -7.13
C GLY A 36 13.51 -7.13 -6.79
N ASN A 37 13.31 -6.78 -5.52
CA ASN A 37 13.52 -5.44 -4.99
C ASN A 37 14.46 -5.48 -3.79
N ILE A 38 15.04 -4.32 -3.46
CA ILE A 38 15.89 -4.13 -2.28
C ILE A 38 15.31 -3.11 -1.29
N GLU A 39 14.40 -2.26 -1.76
CA GLU A 39 13.57 -1.38 -0.94
C GLU A 39 12.18 -2.02 -0.82
N PRO A 40 11.59 -2.09 0.39
CA PRO A 40 10.26 -2.66 0.59
C PRO A 40 9.21 -2.04 -0.33
N VAL A 41 8.39 -2.90 -0.94
CA VAL A 41 7.12 -2.44 -1.50
C VAL A 41 6.19 -2.16 -0.33
N CYS A 42 5.56 -0.98 -0.33
CA CYS A 42 4.66 -0.58 0.73
C CYS A 42 3.19 -0.65 0.32
N ASP A 43 2.32 -0.82 1.32
CA ASP A 43 0.87 -0.70 1.25
C ASP A 43 0.43 0.78 1.21
N GLN A 44 -0.88 1.00 1.20
CA GLN A 44 -1.52 2.32 1.18
C GLN A 44 -1.24 3.19 2.42
N TYR A 45 -0.75 2.58 3.52
CA TYR A 45 -0.35 3.28 4.75
C TYR A 45 1.16 3.53 4.82
N GLY A 46 1.92 3.13 3.79
CA GLY A 46 3.38 3.24 3.76
C GLY A 46 4.11 2.14 4.55
N ARG A 47 3.40 1.10 5.00
CA ARG A 47 3.98 -0.06 5.70
C ARG A 47 4.42 -1.11 4.67
N PRO A 48 5.46 -1.91 4.92
CA PRO A 48 5.81 -3.01 4.01
C PRO A 48 4.61 -3.92 3.75
N LEU A 49 4.42 -4.33 2.48
CA LEU A 49 3.38 -5.29 2.11
C LEU A 49 3.52 -6.61 2.90
N GLU A 50 2.38 -7.21 3.20
CA GLU A 50 2.31 -8.44 3.98
C GLU A 50 2.85 -9.66 3.21
N GLY A 51 3.55 -10.54 3.93
CA GLY A 51 4.16 -11.74 3.37
C GLY A 51 5.58 -11.92 3.90
N SER A 52 5.94 -13.16 4.23
CA SER A 52 7.26 -13.50 4.73
C SER A 52 7.77 -14.80 4.10
N TYR A 53 9.08 -15.05 4.22
CA TYR A 53 9.66 -16.30 3.74
C TYR A 53 9.02 -17.54 4.37
N ASP A 54 8.60 -17.42 5.64
CA ASP A 54 8.07 -18.52 6.44
C ASP A 54 6.54 -18.66 6.37
N SER A 55 5.82 -17.67 5.79
CA SER A 55 4.37 -17.74 5.64
C SER A 55 3.98 -18.75 4.55
N ASP A 56 2.74 -19.24 4.58
CA ASP A 56 2.19 -19.98 3.45
C ASP A 56 2.30 -19.10 2.18
N PRO A 57 2.80 -19.64 1.04
CA PRO A 57 2.83 -18.91 -0.23
C PRO A 57 1.48 -18.33 -0.64
N ASP A 58 0.37 -18.98 -0.29
CA ASP A 58 -0.99 -18.55 -0.64
C ASP A 58 -1.49 -17.38 0.20
N ASP A 59 -0.83 -17.08 1.34
CA ASP A 59 -1.15 -15.95 2.22
C ASP A 59 -0.32 -14.68 1.92
N ARG A 60 0.61 -14.76 0.97
CA ARG A 60 1.52 -13.64 0.67
C ARG A 60 0.85 -12.63 -0.25
N ALA A 61 1.04 -11.34 0.01
CA ALA A 61 0.65 -10.30 -0.92
C ALA A 61 1.22 -10.58 -2.32
N ARG A 62 0.34 -10.57 -3.32
CA ARG A 62 0.62 -11.07 -4.67
C ARG A 62 1.60 -10.16 -5.39
N VAL A 63 2.55 -10.75 -6.11
CA VAL A 63 3.46 -10.03 -7.02
C VAL A 63 3.49 -10.68 -8.39
N GLU A 64 3.36 -9.88 -9.43
CA GLU A 64 3.36 -10.32 -10.82
C GLU A 64 4.47 -9.63 -11.60
N VAL A 65 5.31 -10.38 -12.31
CA VAL A 65 6.29 -9.83 -13.25
C VAL A 65 5.70 -9.84 -14.66
N ARG A 66 5.66 -8.68 -15.29
CA ARG A 66 4.93 -8.42 -16.53
C ARG A 66 5.85 -7.80 -17.57
N THR A 67 5.48 -7.90 -18.84
CA THR A 67 6.19 -7.21 -19.93
C THR A 67 5.49 -5.94 -20.35
N THR A 68 6.19 -5.05 -21.07
CA THR A 68 5.57 -3.92 -21.75
C THR A 68 5.91 -3.94 -23.24
N VAL A 69 4.88 -4.05 -24.08
CA VAL A 69 5.08 -4.12 -25.54
C VAL A 69 5.60 -2.78 -26.10
N ASN A 70 5.12 -1.67 -25.54
CA ASN A 70 5.43 -0.30 -25.98
C ASN A 70 6.20 0.53 -24.94
N GLY A 71 6.67 -0.07 -23.84
CA GLY A 71 7.32 0.67 -22.75
C GLY A 71 6.36 1.32 -21.75
N ILE A 72 5.05 1.20 -21.95
CA ILE A 72 4.03 1.83 -21.10
C ILE A 72 3.49 0.81 -20.10
N VAL A 73 3.37 1.23 -18.84
CA VAL A 73 2.65 0.52 -17.79
C VAL A 73 1.24 1.08 -17.71
N TYR A 74 0.24 0.24 -17.93
CA TYR A 74 -1.17 0.58 -17.92
C TYR A 74 -1.79 0.19 -16.59
N LYS A 75 -2.69 1.04 -16.07
CA LYS A 75 -3.50 0.75 -14.87
C LYS A 75 -4.21 -0.60 -15.03
N PRO A 76 -4.24 -1.47 -14.01
CA PRO A 76 -5.14 -2.62 -14.01
C PRO A 76 -6.62 -2.17 -14.01
N SER A 77 -7.54 -3.08 -14.32
CA SER A 77 -8.96 -2.87 -14.03
C SER A 77 -9.21 -2.80 -12.52
N VAL A 78 -10.41 -2.36 -12.12
CA VAL A 78 -10.86 -2.39 -10.71
C VAL A 78 -10.76 -3.78 -10.08
N ALA A 79 -10.98 -4.85 -10.85
CA ALA A 79 -10.81 -6.24 -10.39
C ALA A 79 -9.35 -6.75 -10.43
N GLY A 80 -8.36 -5.85 -10.53
CA GLY A 80 -6.94 -6.20 -10.61
C GLY A 80 -6.47 -6.79 -11.95
N ALA A 81 -7.38 -7.13 -12.87
CA ALA A 81 -7.02 -7.70 -14.17
C ALA A 81 -6.15 -6.74 -15.00
N SER A 82 -5.09 -7.28 -15.58
CA SER A 82 -4.12 -6.48 -16.33
C SER A 82 -4.59 -6.13 -17.74
N HIS A 83 -4.13 -4.98 -18.22
CA HIS A 83 -4.28 -4.58 -19.62
C HIS A 83 -3.56 -5.56 -20.58
N PRO A 84 -4.11 -5.85 -21.78
CA PRO A 84 -3.50 -6.76 -22.76
C PRO A 84 -2.08 -6.39 -23.22
N ASN A 85 -1.72 -5.11 -23.21
CA ASN A 85 -0.36 -4.63 -23.54
C ASN A 85 0.66 -4.84 -22.41
N ASN A 86 0.22 -5.28 -21.24
CA ASN A 86 1.07 -5.69 -20.14
C ASN A 86 0.78 -7.15 -19.78
N PRO A 87 1.07 -8.13 -20.65
CA PRO A 87 0.87 -9.53 -20.29
C PRO A 87 1.89 -9.96 -19.23
N LEU A 88 1.59 -11.04 -18.51
CA LEU A 88 2.60 -11.71 -17.67
C LEU A 88 3.81 -12.06 -18.53
N LEU A 89 5.01 -12.00 -17.93
CA LEU A 89 6.25 -12.33 -18.65
C LEU A 89 6.28 -13.80 -19.09
N THR A 90 5.84 -14.69 -18.21
CA THR A 90 5.56 -16.11 -18.41
C THR A 90 4.34 -16.49 -17.55
N PRO A 91 3.69 -17.64 -17.79
CA PRO A 91 2.63 -18.12 -16.89
C PRO A 91 3.08 -18.23 -15.42
N ASP A 92 4.35 -18.53 -15.18
CA ASP A 92 4.94 -18.67 -13.85
C ASP A 92 5.44 -17.35 -13.24
N SER A 93 5.18 -16.21 -13.90
CA SER A 93 5.61 -14.88 -13.43
C SER A 93 4.72 -14.31 -12.32
N VAL A 94 4.30 -15.19 -11.41
CA VAL A 94 3.38 -14.92 -10.32
C VAL A 94 4.01 -15.48 -9.04
N GLY A 95 4.12 -14.63 -8.02
CA GLY A 95 4.63 -14.99 -6.72
C GLY A 95 4.02 -14.10 -5.65
N GLY A 96 4.77 -13.92 -4.56
CA GLY A 96 4.32 -13.06 -3.46
C GLY A 96 5.48 -12.45 -2.69
N ILE A 97 5.16 -11.44 -1.89
CA ILE A 97 6.07 -10.80 -0.96
C ILE A 97 6.64 -11.83 0.02
N GLY A 98 7.93 -11.73 0.34
CA GLY A 98 8.67 -12.73 1.11
C GLY A 98 9.20 -13.91 0.29
N MET A 99 8.86 -14.02 -1.00
CA MET A 99 9.46 -15.05 -1.86
C MET A 99 10.98 -14.88 -1.91
N ASN A 100 11.71 -15.90 -1.44
CA ASN A 100 13.17 -15.91 -1.35
C ASN A 100 13.78 -14.72 -0.58
N SER A 101 13.02 -14.12 0.35
CA SER A 101 13.48 -13.03 1.21
C SER A 101 12.87 -13.08 2.61
N GLY A 102 13.70 -12.97 3.63
CA GLY A 102 13.24 -12.83 5.03
C GLY A 102 12.91 -11.40 5.44
N VAL A 103 13.11 -10.41 4.55
CA VAL A 103 12.83 -9.00 4.84
C VAL A 103 11.40 -8.65 4.37
N PRO A 104 10.55 -8.07 5.25
CA PRO A 104 9.19 -7.66 4.88
C PRO A 104 9.16 -6.71 3.67
N GLY A 105 8.14 -6.85 2.82
CA GLY A 105 8.00 -6.05 1.60
C GLY A 105 8.99 -6.36 0.48
N LEU A 106 9.93 -7.30 0.66
CA LEU A 106 10.86 -7.73 -0.41
C LEU A 106 10.44 -9.06 -1.02
N PHE A 107 10.76 -9.24 -2.31
CA PHE A 107 10.68 -10.53 -2.98
C PHE A 107 11.86 -10.70 -3.96
N ALA A 108 12.17 -11.94 -4.30
CA ALA A 108 13.09 -12.29 -5.38
C ALA A 108 12.55 -13.51 -6.14
N MET A 109 11.95 -13.26 -7.30
CA MET A 109 11.47 -14.29 -8.21
C MET A 109 12.61 -14.81 -9.08
N VAL A 110 12.64 -16.13 -9.32
CA VAL A 110 13.68 -16.78 -10.12
C VAL A 110 13.10 -17.22 -11.45
N PHE A 111 13.77 -16.84 -12.54
CA PHE A 111 13.48 -17.26 -13.90
C PHE A 111 14.60 -18.18 -14.39
N PRO A 112 14.42 -19.53 -14.29
CA PRO A 112 15.41 -20.49 -14.78
C PRO A 112 15.67 -20.32 -16.27
N ASP A 113 14.60 -20.18 -17.05
CA ASP A 113 14.67 -19.79 -18.46
C ASP A 113 14.76 -18.28 -18.55
N ARG A 114 15.97 -17.77 -18.81
CA ARG A 114 16.23 -16.34 -18.86
C ARG A 114 15.40 -15.68 -19.98
N PRO A 115 14.61 -14.63 -19.66
CA PRO A 115 13.96 -13.81 -20.68
C PRO A 115 14.97 -13.22 -21.68
N ALA A 116 14.54 -13.00 -22.92
CA ALA A 116 15.42 -12.47 -23.95
C ALA A 116 16.05 -11.12 -23.53
N ASN A 117 17.33 -10.92 -23.86
CA ASN A 117 18.00 -9.63 -23.69
C ASN A 117 17.19 -8.51 -24.38
N GLY A 118 17.03 -7.37 -23.70
CA GLY A 118 16.25 -6.25 -24.21
C GLY A 118 14.76 -6.32 -23.88
N THR A 119 14.27 -7.42 -23.28
CA THR A 119 12.87 -7.51 -22.83
C THR A 119 12.60 -6.43 -21.79
N ARG A 120 11.54 -5.65 -21.99
CA ARG A 120 11.07 -4.65 -21.03
C ARG A 120 10.12 -5.31 -20.05
N ILE A 121 10.48 -5.26 -18.76
CA ILE A 121 9.71 -5.84 -17.67
C ILE A 121 9.39 -4.79 -16.60
N PHE A 122 8.33 -5.03 -15.86
CA PHE A 122 8.02 -4.35 -14.59
C PHE A 122 7.36 -5.37 -13.67
N ALA A 123 7.29 -5.08 -12.37
CA ALA A 123 6.46 -5.85 -11.46
C ALA A 123 5.27 -5.03 -10.97
N ARG A 124 4.17 -5.72 -10.71
CA ARG A 124 3.00 -5.21 -10.02
C ARG A 124 2.80 -6.00 -8.74
N ALA A 125 2.79 -5.33 -7.61
CA ALA A 125 2.44 -5.93 -6.33
C ALA A 125 1.02 -5.50 -5.95
N PHE A 126 0.25 -6.38 -5.32
CA PHE A 126 -1.09 -6.09 -4.80
C PHE A 126 -1.07 -6.18 -3.29
N ASN A 127 -1.95 -5.45 -2.61
CA ASN A 127 -2.03 -5.47 -1.14
C ASN A 127 -2.71 -6.71 -0.54
N ALA A 128 -3.05 -7.71 -1.37
CA ALA A 128 -3.66 -8.95 -0.93
C ALA A 128 -3.12 -10.15 -1.74
N PRO A 129 -3.33 -11.40 -1.26
CA PRO A 129 -2.85 -12.60 -1.96
C PRO A 129 -3.59 -12.92 -3.26
N THR A 130 -4.86 -12.51 -3.36
CA THR A 130 -5.66 -12.70 -4.56
C THR A 130 -6.07 -11.36 -5.18
N LEU A 131 -6.34 -11.36 -6.49
CA LEU A 131 -6.88 -10.17 -7.16
C LEU A 131 -8.30 -9.83 -6.69
N ALA A 132 -9.04 -10.83 -6.22
CA ALA A 132 -10.40 -10.63 -5.73
C ALA A 132 -10.40 -9.90 -4.39
N ASP A 133 -9.39 -10.11 -3.54
CA ASP A 133 -9.28 -9.48 -2.22
C ASP A 133 -8.50 -8.16 -2.28
N ALA A 134 -7.72 -7.94 -3.34
CA ALA A 134 -6.92 -6.73 -3.49
C ALA A 134 -7.80 -5.48 -3.63
N SER A 135 -7.32 -4.39 -3.02
CA SER A 135 -7.89 -3.04 -3.13
C SER A 135 -6.86 -2.00 -3.59
N PHE A 136 -5.56 -2.24 -3.35
CA PHE A 136 -4.46 -1.40 -3.81
C PHE A 136 -3.41 -2.23 -4.56
N TYR A 137 -2.62 -1.53 -5.39
CA TYR A 137 -1.48 -2.10 -6.08
C TYR A 137 -0.33 -1.10 -6.18
N ALA A 138 0.90 -1.58 -6.36
CA ALA A 138 2.07 -0.76 -6.63
C ALA A 138 2.80 -1.29 -7.87
N ASP A 139 3.16 -0.39 -8.77
CA ASP A 139 3.95 -0.71 -9.96
C ASP A 139 5.41 -0.33 -9.77
N SER A 140 6.30 -1.18 -10.29
CA SER A 140 7.70 -0.82 -10.45
C SER A 140 7.91 0.05 -11.68
N THR A 141 9.04 0.77 -11.69
CA THR A 141 9.59 1.31 -12.93
C THR A 141 9.88 0.19 -13.94
N VAL A 142 9.87 0.54 -15.23
CA VAL A 142 10.20 -0.41 -16.30
C VAL A 142 11.71 -0.62 -16.34
N CYS A 143 12.14 -1.88 -16.29
CA CYS A 143 13.53 -2.30 -16.44
C CYS A 143 13.74 -3.08 -17.73
N ILE A 144 14.97 -3.06 -18.23
CA ILE A 144 15.39 -3.85 -19.40
C ILE A 144 16.17 -5.06 -18.91
N VAL A 145 15.76 -6.25 -19.33
CA VAL A 145 16.51 -7.48 -19.06
C VAL A 145 17.89 -7.39 -19.73
N PRO A 146 18.99 -7.45 -18.96
CA PRO A 146 20.32 -7.23 -19.51
C PRO A 146 20.84 -8.46 -20.27
N ALA A 147 21.83 -8.27 -21.13
CA ALA A 147 22.48 -9.34 -21.87
C ALA A 147 23.27 -10.31 -20.96
N SER A 148 23.79 -9.78 -19.85
CA SER A 148 24.59 -10.48 -18.85
C SER A 148 24.15 -10.08 -17.44
N GLY A 149 24.66 -10.78 -16.42
CA GLY A 149 24.28 -10.56 -15.03
C GLY A 149 23.09 -11.41 -14.60
N SER A 150 23.08 -11.79 -13.33
CA SER A 150 22.09 -12.71 -12.78
C SER A 150 20.86 -12.01 -12.19
N SER A 151 20.85 -10.68 -12.02
CA SER A 151 19.75 -10.01 -11.32
C SER A 151 19.25 -8.74 -12.01
N VAL A 152 17.95 -8.47 -11.85
CA VAL A 152 17.31 -7.18 -12.11
C VAL A 152 16.67 -6.71 -10.79
N VAL A 153 17.02 -5.50 -10.38
CA VAL A 153 16.45 -4.85 -9.19
C VAL A 153 15.37 -3.88 -9.65
N LEU A 154 14.19 -4.01 -9.07
CA LEU A 154 13.01 -3.19 -9.34
C LEU A 154 12.86 -2.12 -8.25
N THR A 155 12.43 -0.94 -8.67
CA THR A 155 12.08 0.17 -7.79
C THR A 155 10.60 0.45 -7.93
N PHE A 156 9.86 0.41 -6.82
CA PHE A 156 8.41 0.60 -6.78
C PHE A 156 8.02 2.05 -6.54
N GLY A 157 6.91 2.45 -7.15
CA GLY A 157 6.20 3.67 -6.80
C GLY A 157 5.32 3.48 -5.55
N PRO A 158 4.56 4.51 -5.16
CA PRO A 158 3.59 4.40 -4.08
C PRO A 158 2.46 3.43 -4.43
N ALA A 159 1.76 2.95 -3.41
CA ALA A 159 0.50 2.24 -3.59
C ALA A 159 -0.56 3.15 -4.24
N MET A 160 -1.34 2.56 -5.15
CA MET A 160 -2.37 3.22 -5.93
C MET A 160 -3.69 2.44 -5.79
N PRO A 161 -4.84 3.14 -5.74
CA PRO A 161 -6.14 2.47 -5.64
C PRO A 161 -6.49 1.74 -6.94
N LEU A 162 -6.96 0.49 -6.81
CA LEU A 162 -7.56 -0.23 -7.93
C LEU A 162 -8.84 0.47 -8.39
N ASP A 163 -9.69 0.85 -7.44
CA ASP A 163 -10.93 1.56 -7.67
C ASP A 163 -10.93 2.92 -6.97
N ALA A 164 -11.03 3.97 -7.77
CA ALA A 164 -11.07 5.36 -7.28
C ALA A 164 -12.48 5.96 -7.43
N GLY A 165 -13.48 5.12 -7.71
CA GLY A 165 -14.89 5.48 -7.54
C GLY A 165 -15.24 5.66 -6.07
N ASP A 166 -16.44 6.18 -5.85
CA ASP A 166 -17.07 6.47 -4.58
C ASP A 166 -18.55 6.13 -4.81
N ASP A 167 -18.91 4.88 -4.50
CA ASP A 167 -20.18 4.28 -4.92
C ASP A 167 -21.37 4.74 -4.07
N ASP A 168 -21.11 5.23 -2.85
CA ASP A 168 -22.13 5.69 -1.91
C ASP A 168 -22.16 7.21 -1.71
N GLY A 169 -21.12 7.92 -2.14
CA GLY A 169 -21.06 9.38 -2.22
C GLY A 169 -20.62 10.04 -0.92
N ASP A 170 -19.85 9.36 -0.07
CA ASP A 170 -19.36 9.88 1.21
C ASP A 170 -17.95 10.51 1.15
N GLU A 171 -17.34 10.51 -0.04
CA GLU A 171 -15.97 10.95 -0.36
C GLU A 171 -14.85 9.94 -0.02
N LEU A 172 -15.16 8.79 0.58
CA LEU A 172 -14.26 7.65 0.75
C LEU A 172 -14.30 6.77 -0.51
N ILE A 173 -13.16 6.64 -1.20
CA ILE A 173 -13.14 5.82 -2.43
C ILE A 173 -13.26 4.31 -2.13
N ASN A 174 -13.85 3.57 -3.07
CA ASN A 174 -14.09 2.12 -2.98
C ASN A 174 -12.86 1.28 -2.58
N SER A 175 -11.66 1.66 -3.04
CA SER A 175 -10.42 0.99 -2.62
C SER A 175 -10.14 1.11 -1.12
N TRP A 176 -10.47 2.25 -0.51
CA TRP A 176 -10.33 2.46 0.94
C TRP A 176 -11.40 1.72 1.72
N GLU A 177 -12.66 1.78 1.31
CA GLU A 177 -13.75 1.00 1.91
C GLU A 177 -13.38 -0.50 1.97
N LYS A 178 -12.91 -1.04 0.85
CA LYS A 178 -12.47 -2.44 0.78
C LYS A 178 -11.25 -2.74 1.64
N ALA A 179 -10.33 -1.80 1.77
CA ALA A 179 -9.19 -1.95 2.67
C ALA A 179 -9.58 -1.94 4.15
N LEU A 180 -10.67 -1.25 4.49
CA LEU A 180 -11.25 -1.20 5.83
C LEU A 180 -12.21 -2.37 6.08
N GLY A 181 -12.66 -3.07 5.03
CA GLY A 181 -13.57 -4.21 5.13
C GLY A 181 -15.04 -3.79 5.21
N ILE A 182 -15.37 -2.58 4.75
CA ILE A 182 -16.71 -1.98 4.77
C ILE A 182 -17.36 -1.91 3.38
N ASP A 183 -16.79 -2.59 2.37
CA ASP A 183 -17.26 -2.56 0.98
C ASP A 183 -18.43 -3.49 0.65
N ASP A 184 -18.96 -4.24 1.63
CA ASP A 184 -20.06 -5.20 1.39
C ASP A 184 -21.44 -4.54 1.30
N ARG A 185 -21.53 -3.25 1.63
CA ARG A 185 -22.74 -2.42 1.58
C ARG A 185 -22.36 -1.01 1.10
N HIS A 186 -23.08 -0.47 0.12
CA HIS A 186 -22.87 0.90 -0.35
C HIS A 186 -23.68 1.86 0.53
N THR A 187 -23.12 2.31 1.63
CA THR A 187 -23.77 3.20 2.61
C THR A 187 -22.76 4.18 3.18
N PRO A 188 -23.01 5.50 3.14
CA PRO A 188 -22.06 6.52 3.60
C PRO A 188 -21.67 6.47 5.08
N ASP A 189 -22.22 5.54 5.84
CA ASP A 189 -22.20 5.42 7.30
C ASP A 189 -22.47 3.93 7.56
N TYR A 190 -21.39 3.16 7.69
CA TYR A 190 -21.43 1.70 7.66
C TYR A 190 -22.02 1.10 8.93
N ASP A 191 -21.72 1.67 10.09
CA ASP A 191 -22.23 1.22 11.39
C ASP A 191 -23.53 1.92 11.84
N GLY A 192 -23.89 3.05 11.21
CA GLY A 192 -25.13 3.77 11.45
C GLY A 192 -25.10 4.72 12.64
N ASP A 193 -23.92 5.18 13.07
CA ASP A 193 -23.76 6.10 14.21
C ASP A 193 -24.07 7.58 13.86
N GLY A 194 -24.20 7.89 12.57
CA GLY A 194 -24.49 9.22 12.03
C GLY A 194 -23.25 10.04 11.64
N ILE A 195 -22.06 9.47 11.70
CA ILE A 195 -20.81 9.98 11.13
C ILE A 195 -20.55 9.21 9.82
N SER A 196 -19.94 9.85 8.82
CA SER A 196 -19.63 9.14 7.58
C SER A 196 -18.29 8.42 7.66
N ASP A 197 -18.15 7.31 6.93
CA ASP A 197 -16.95 6.46 6.93
C ASP A 197 -15.69 7.27 6.57
N TYR A 198 -15.81 8.20 5.62
CA TYR A 198 -14.75 9.16 5.29
C TYR A 198 -14.33 10.03 6.49
N HIS A 199 -15.28 10.60 7.22
CA HIS A 199 -15.00 11.44 8.37
C HIS A 199 -14.37 10.65 9.51
N GLU A 200 -14.78 9.41 9.68
CA GLU A 200 -14.19 8.49 10.64
C GLU A 200 -12.76 8.13 10.28
N MET A 201 -12.49 7.77 9.02
CA MET A 201 -11.14 7.55 8.53
C MET A 201 -10.25 8.78 8.78
N LEU A 202 -10.76 10.00 8.54
CA LEU A 202 -10.03 11.23 8.81
C LEU A 202 -9.77 11.45 10.31
N ALA A 203 -10.73 11.05 11.16
CA ALA A 203 -10.67 11.14 12.60
C ALA A 203 -9.88 10.01 13.26
N GLY A 204 -9.49 8.98 12.49
CA GLY A 204 -8.79 7.80 13.00
C GLY A 204 -9.69 6.89 13.85
N THR A 205 -11.00 6.97 13.67
CA THR A 205 -11.98 6.05 14.25
C THR A 205 -12.26 4.89 13.30
N ALA A 206 -13.13 3.97 13.73
CA ALA A 206 -13.37 2.70 13.04
C ALA A 206 -14.80 2.69 12.47
N PRO A 207 -14.98 2.75 11.13
CA PRO A 207 -16.31 2.84 10.52
C PRO A 207 -17.23 1.63 10.71
N ASP A 208 -16.71 0.56 11.28
CA ASP A 208 -17.44 -0.67 11.58
C ASP A 208 -17.81 -0.82 13.06
N ASP A 209 -17.55 0.20 13.88
CA ASP A 209 -17.79 0.20 15.32
C ASP A 209 -18.47 1.51 15.79
N PRO A 210 -19.80 1.49 16.08
CA PRO A 210 -20.56 2.70 16.39
C PRO A 210 -20.20 3.31 17.75
N ASP A 211 -19.37 2.65 18.55
CA ASP A 211 -18.82 3.18 19.80
C ASP A 211 -17.42 3.82 19.58
N SER A 212 -16.86 3.73 18.38
CA SER A 212 -15.56 4.29 17.98
C SER A 212 -15.70 5.78 17.64
N LEU A 213 -15.83 6.61 18.67
CA LEU A 213 -16.07 8.04 18.51
C LEU A 213 -14.87 8.88 18.94
N LEU A 214 -14.66 10.02 18.29
CA LEU A 214 -13.73 11.05 18.77
C LEU A 214 -14.20 11.57 20.14
N ALA A 215 -13.54 11.11 21.21
CA ALA A 215 -14.02 11.33 22.57
C ALA A 215 -13.24 12.41 23.35
N PHE A 216 -13.96 13.10 24.24
CA PHE A 216 -13.33 13.90 25.29
C PHE A 216 -12.80 12.97 26.39
N HIS A 217 -11.56 13.19 26.81
CA HIS A 217 -10.90 12.42 27.87
C HIS A 217 -10.97 13.14 29.23
N ASP A 218 -10.87 14.47 29.25
CA ASP A 218 -10.97 15.26 30.49
C ASP A 218 -11.62 16.62 30.19
N ILE A 219 -12.56 17.03 31.05
CA ILE A 219 -13.14 18.38 31.05
C ILE A 219 -13.29 18.79 32.50
N ARG A 220 -12.48 19.75 32.96
CA ARG A 220 -12.50 20.20 34.36
C ARG A 220 -12.09 21.66 34.52
N PRO A 221 -12.62 22.36 35.54
CA PRO A 221 -12.12 23.66 35.94
C PRO A 221 -10.62 23.59 36.27
N ASP A 222 -9.88 24.63 35.91
CA ASP A 222 -8.48 24.78 36.31
C ASP A 222 -8.36 25.82 37.44
N ASP A 223 -8.68 25.39 38.66
CA ASP A 223 -8.75 26.27 39.83
C ASP A 223 -7.42 26.95 40.17
N ALA A 224 -6.29 26.42 39.68
CA ALA A 224 -4.97 27.02 39.85
C ALA A 224 -4.79 28.33 39.06
N LEU A 225 -5.63 28.57 38.05
CA LEU A 225 -5.59 29.74 37.19
C LEU A 225 -6.72 30.74 37.44
N LEU A 226 -7.59 30.49 38.44
CA LEU A 226 -8.65 31.44 38.77
C LEU A 226 -8.05 32.79 39.15
N PRO A 227 -8.52 33.90 38.56
CA PRO A 227 -7.99 35.22 38.89
C PRO A 227 -8.22 35.53 40.37
N THR A 228 -7.13 35.81 41.10
CA THR A 228 -7.19 36.37 42.46
C THR A 228 -7.62 37.83 42.35
N SER A 229 -8.93 38.03 42.20
CA SER A 229 -9.64 39.29 41.96
C SER A 229 -8.92 40.61 42.35
N GLU A 230 -8.75 41.51 41.37
CA GLU A 230 -9.35 42.87 41.35
C GLU A 230 -9.15 43.48 39.94
N GLY A 231 -10.20 43.44 39.09
CA GLY A 231 -10.28 44.24 37.86
C GLY A 231 -10.09 43.52 36.51
N GLY A 232 -9.92 42.20 36.47
CA GLY A 232 -9.90 41.42 35.22
C GLY A 232 -11.30 41.00 34.76
N GLU A 233 -11.47 40.72 33.47
CA GLU A 233 -12.68 40.04 32.97
C GLU A 233 -12.87 38.74 33.74
N ASP A 234 -14.05 38.62 34.36
CA ASP A 234 -14.42 37.51 35.19
C ASP A 234 -14.54 36.29 34.25
N THR A 235 -13.52 35.42 34.29
CA THR A 235 -13.35 34.29 33.37
C THR A 235 -13.12 33.02 34.18
N ARG A 236 -13.56 31.89 33.63
CA ARG A 236 -13.42 30.58 34.24
C ARG A 236 -12.52 29.72 33.35
N PRO A 237 -11.24 29.50 33.72
CA PRO A 237 -10.36 28.62 32.99
C PRO A 237 -10.85 27.18 33.11
N VAL A 238 -11.05 26.52 31.98
CA VAL A 238 -11.44 25.11 31.88
C VAL A 238 -10.39 24.38 31.06
N ARG A 239 -9.85 23.32 31.64
CA ARG A 239 -8.98 22.37 30.97
C ARG A 239 -9.83 21.37 30.20
N VAL A 240 -9.50 21.18 28.94
CA VAL A 240 -10.21 20.30 28.02
C VAL A 240 -9.17 19.43 27.31
N ALA A 241 -9.36 18.12 27.36
CA ALA A 241 -8.54 17.13 26.67
C ALA A 241 -9.42 16.17 25.86
N TRP A 242 -8.96 15.81 24.67
CA TRP A 242 -9.65 14.91 23.75
C TRP A 242 -8.64 14.09 22.94
N GLU A 243 -9.11 12.97 22.41
CA GLU A 243 -8.32 12.11 21.52
C GLU A 243 -7.95 12.83 20.23
N SER A 244 -6.77 12.56 19.68
CA SER A 244 -6.29 13.22 18.48
C SER A 244 -5.54 12.29 17.55
N VAL A 245 -5.49 12.65 16.27
CA VAL A 245 -4.67 12.00 15.26
C VAL A 245 -3.46 12.89 14.97
N PRO A 246 -2.22 12.37 15.06
CA PRO A 246 -1.02 13.12 14.72
C PRO A 246 -1.10 13.83 13.36
N GLY A 247 -0.67 15.09 13.32
CA GLY A 247 -0.69 15.94 12.13
C GLY A 247 -2.05 16.57 11.80
N LYS A 248 -3.13 16.20 12.50
CA LYS A 248 -4.46 16.80 12.31
C LYS A 248 -4.65 18.04 13.17
N SER A 249 -5.51 18.94 12.70
CA SER A 249 -5.83 20.20 13.38
C SER A 249 -7.27 20.21 13.89
N TYR A 250 -7.47 20.77 15.08
CA TYR A 250 -8.74 20.74 15.79
C TYR A 250 -9.11 22.14 16.30
N GLN A 251 -10.41 22.47 16.25
CA GLN A 251 -10.97 23.65 16.89
C GLN A 251 -11.98 23.21 17.96
N LEU A 252 -11.83 23.76 19.16
CA LEU A 252 -12.79 23.57 20.24
C LEU A 252 -13.90 24.62 20.14
N PHE A 253 -15.11 24.19 20.45
CA PHE A 253 -16.30 25.03 20.54
C PHE A 253 -17.02 24.81 21.86
N TYR A 254 -17.70 25.84 22.32
CA TYR A 254 -18.48 25.83 23.55
C TYR A 254 -19.88 26.39 23.30
N ILE A 255 -20.84 25.91 24.08
CA ILE A 255 -22.17 26.50 24.18
C ILE A 255 -22.61 26.48 25.65
N PRO A 256 -23.10 27.59 26.22
CA PRO A 256 -23.45 27.66 27.64
C PRO A 256 -24.72 26.89 27.99
N GLU A 257 -25.73 26.86 27.12
CA GLU A 257 -26.94 26.08 27.34
C GLU A 257 -27.51 25.57 26.01
N LEU A 258 -27.92 24.30 25.95
CA LEU A 258 -28.60 23.72 24.78
C LEU A 258 -30.09 24.12 24.76
N VAL A 259 -30.39 25.42 24.67
CA VAL A 259 -31.76 25.95 24.66
C VAL A 259 -32.07 26.65 23.35
N GLY A 260 -32.99 26.10 22.56
CA GLY A 260 -33.40 26.66 21.27
C GLY A 260 -32.34 26.51 20.17
N GLN A 261 -32.45 27.29 19.10
CA GLN A 261 -31.37 27.42 18.11
C GLN A 261 -30.29 28.35 18.68
N GLN A 262 -29.23 27.76 19.18
CA GLN A 262 -27.99 28.45 19.55
C GLN A 262 -26.84 27.88 18.73
N GLU A 263 -25.85 28.73 18.47
CA GLU A 263 -24.65 28.33 17.74
C GLU A 263 -23.50 28.06 18.72
N TYR A 264 -22.73 27.03 18.40
CA TYR A 264 -21.46 26.74 19.05
C TYR A 264 -20.46 27.85 18.74
N ILE A 265 -19.88 28.47 19.78
CA ILE A 265 -18.86 29.52 19.63
C ILE A 265 -17.46 28.90 19.69
N PRO A 266 -16.54 29.27 18.78
CA PRO A 266 -15.17 28.78 18.85
C PRO A 266 -14.49 29.34 20.11
N VAL A 267 -13.80 28.46 20.83
CA VAL A 267 -13.03 28.81 22.05
C VAL A 267 -11.60 28.33 21.91
N GLY A 268 -10.65 29.15 22.35
CA GLY A 268 -9.22 28.91 22.12
C GLY A 268 -8.82 28.99 20.65
N GLY A 269 -7.53 28.73 20.38
CA GLY A 269 -6.99 28.65 19.02
C GLY A 269 -7.12 27.24 18.42
N VAL A 270 -6.84 27.15 17.13
CA VAL A 270 -6.67 25.86 16.44
C VAL A 270 -5.43 25.15 16.99
N LEU A 271 -5.56 23.88 17.34
CA LEU A 271 -4.46 23.05 17.82
C LEU A 271 -4.14 21.96 16.81
N THR A 272 -2.87 21.80 16.48
CA THR A 272 -2.38 20.71 15.62
C THR A 272 -1.67 19.68 16.48
N ALA A 273 -2.11 18.42 16.40
CA ALA A 273 -1.45 17.33 17.10
C ALA A 273 -0.06 17.09 16.50
N ALA A 274 0.97 17.05 17.35
CA ALA A 274 2.33 16.72 16.91
C ALA A 274 2.47 15.24 16.54
N GLU A 275 3.62 14.87 15.97
CA GLU A 275 3.96 13.47 15.73
C GLU A 275 3.88 12.65 17.03
N GLY A 276 3.18 11.51 16.99
CA GLY A 276 2.96 10.65 18.16
C GLY A 276 2.03 11.22 19.24
N GLN A 277 1.40 12.37 19.00
CA GLN A 277 0.44 12.95 19.93
C GLN A 277 -0.99 12.47 19.66
N TYR A 278 -1.48 11.58 20.50
CA TYR A 278 -2.83 10.99 20.42
C TYR A 278 -3.83 11.60 21.41
N LEU A 279 -3.37 12.57 22.20
CA LEU A 279 -4.19 13.33 23.13
C LEU A 279 -3.79 14.80 23.04
N LEU A 280 -4.76 15.66 22.71
CA LEU A 280 -4.61 17.10 22.80
C LEU A 280 -5.19 17.60 24.11
N GLU A 281 -4.56 18.62 24.67
CA GLU A 281 -5.00 19.29 25.89
C GLU A 281 -4.83 20.80 25.73
N THR A 282 -5.82 21.56 26.19
CA THR A 282 -5.74 23.02 26.25
C THR A 282 -6.53 23.58 27.43
N ILE A 283 -6.29 24.86 27.72
CA ILE A 283 -7.04 25.63 28.70
C ILE A 283 -7.77 26.73 27.93
N VAL A 284 -9.08 26.83 28.15
CA VAL A 284 -9.91 27.88 27.56
C VAL A 284 -10.58 28.69 28.66
N ASP A 285 -10.60 30.01 28.47
CA ASP A 285 -11.29 30.93 29.37
C ASP A 285 -12.74 31.08 28.93
N LEU A 286 -13.67 30.56 29.74
CA LEU A 286 -15.10 30.74 29.52
C LEU A 286 -15.61 32.02 30.21
N PRO A 287 -16.66 32.68 29.70
CA PRO A 287 -17.27 33.84 30.36
C PRO A 287 -17.74 33.52 31.79
N ALA A 288 -17.56 34.45 32.75
CA ALA A 288 -18.10 34.29 34.09
C ALA A 288 -19.62 34.06 34.08
N GLY A 289 -20.07 33.15 34.96
CA GLY A 289 -21.44 32.67 34.99
C GLY A 289 -21.70 31.44 34.13
N SER A 290 -20.72 30.98 33.35
CA SER A 290 -20.74 29.66 32.68
C SER A 290 -20.61 28.54 33.73
N ILE A 291 -21.74 28.20 34.37
CA ILE A 291 -21.83 27.14 35.38
C ILE A 291 -22.05 25.75 34.75
N ALA A 292 -22.68 25.71 33.58
CA ALA A 292 -22.94 24.52 32.78
C ALA A 292 -22.73 24.83 31.30
N GLY A 293 -22.64 23.81 30.46
CA GLY A 293 -22.53 23.96 29.01
C GLY A 293 -22.04 22.67 28.35
N SER A 294 -21.87 22.74 27.04
CA SER A 294 -21.40 21.61 26.25
C SER A 294 -20.23 22.02 25.38
N PHE A 295 -19.23 21.15 25.32
CA PHE A 295 -18.13 21.30 24.39
C PHE A 295 -18.39 20.45 23.16
N ARG A 296 -17.84 20.93 22.05
CA ARG A 296 -17.72 20.19 20.79
C ARG A 296 -16.30 20.39 20.29
N VAL A 297 -15.68 19.32 19.84
CA VAL A 297 -14.45 19.42 19.06
C VAL A 297 -14.78 19.21 17.58
N LYS A 298 -14.10 19.95 16.70
CA LYS A 298 -14.19 19.74 15.26
C LYS A 298 -12.79 19.48 14.71
N LEU A 299 -12.62 18.35 14.03
CA LEU A 299 -11.48 18.13 13.14
C LEU A 299 -11.58 19.08 11.95
N LEU A 300 -10.52 19.84 11.70
CA LEU A 300 -10.44 20.72 10.55
C LEU A 300 -9.77 19.95 9.41
N ALA A 301 -10.47 19.87 8.28
CA ALA A 301 -9.89 19.35 7.04
C ALA A 301 -8.63 20.17 6.68
N PRO A 302 -7.60 19.55 6.07
CA PRO A 302 -6.47 20.31 5.52
C PRO A 302 -7.00 21.42 4.61
N ALA A 303 -6.42 22.62 4.69
CA ALA A 303 -6.70 23.64 3.69
C ALA A 303 -6.25 23.12 2.32
N GLU A 304 -7.15 23.11 1.34
CA GLU A 304 -6.85 22.80 -0.07
C GLU A 304 -5.78 23.72 -0.66
#